data_AF-A0AAD9USF1-F1
#
_entry.id   AF-A0AAD9USF1-F1
#
_cell.length_a   1.000
_cell.length_b   1.000
_cell.length_c   1.000
_cell.angle_alpha   90.00
_cell.angle_beta   90.00
_cell.angle_gamma   90.00
#
_symmetry.space_group_name_H-M   'P 1'
#
loop_
_entity.id
_entity.type
_entity.pdbx_description
1 polymer ?
#
loop_
_entity_poly.entity_id
_entity_poly.type
_entity_poly.pdbx_seq_one_letter_code
_entity_poly.pdbx_strand_id
1 'polypeptide(L)'
;MSYLHTHWRDLDAWKGEGLPLTTTSNEAAKMYDATVTQYTGWYDEPSVGGIEGSLSKMITADPDFGIHVDHALKQRMVTLESLANKSNVSYREKLHAKAVKQWAEGSTAEACLTWEDILIEHPTDMFAVKMAHDSYFYLGYQAQMRDSIARVLPHWNEKKPLYSYLQGMYAFGLALQLNPIDCWSTHAEAHVLEMQGRQDDGISFLSKTIDNWTMGAMLACHNYWHWAVYHIEKGEHQAALDIFDEEVGKRCHSGAMLDLVDASSLLYRLQMEGVDVTSRWKELFHLWESHPDDHILVRSFISYLFFFSSSVKSHL
;
A
#
# COMPACT_ATOMS: atom_id res chain seq x y z
N MET A 1 23.44 7.01 -3.89
CA MET A 1 22.62 8.09 -4.50
C MET A 1 21.23 7.93 -3.94
N SER A 2 20.50 9.03 -3.66
CA SER A 2 19.11 8.90 -3.20
C SER A 2 18.26 8.31 -4.33
N TYR A 3 17.51 7.25 -4.06
CA TYR A 3 16.52 6.69 -5.00
C TYR A 3 15.20 7.48 -4.99
N LEU A 4 15.06 8.46 -4.08
CA LEU A 4 13.89 9.33 -4.02
C LEU A 4 13.96 10.35 -5.16
N HIS A 5 12.92 10.35 -5.99
CA HIS A 5 12.68 11.39 -6.99
C HIS A 5 12.49 12.71 -6.24
N THR A 6 13.40 13.64 -6.46
CA THR A 6 13.48 14.95 -5.77
C THR A 6 13.49 16.12 -6.75
N HIS A 7 13.40 15.82 -8.05
CA HIS A 7 13.46 16.78 -9.15
C HIS A 7 12.13 16.74 -9.91
N TRP A 8 11.13 17.43 -9.34
CA TRP A 8 9.76 17.42 -9.84
C TRP A 8 9.68 17.90 -11.30
N ARG A 9 8.93 17.16 -12.13
CA ARG A 9 8.67 17.45 -13.54
C ARG A 9 7.92 18.77 -13.69
N ASP A 10 8.44 19.63 -14.56
CA ASP A 10 7.77 20.84 -15.03
C ASP A 10 6.95 20.56 -16.30
N LEU A 11 6.33 21.60 -16.88
CA LEU A 11 5.46 21.46 -18.05
C LEU A 11 6.17 20.88 -19.27
N ASP A 12 7.43 21.25 -19.51
CA ASP A 12 8.19 20.74 -20.64
C ASP A 12 8.61 19.28 -20.41
N ALA A 13 8.94 18.89 -19.18
CA ALA A 13 9.17 17.48 -18.83
C ALA A 13 7.90 16.63 -18.99
N TRP A 14 6.74 17.07 -18.48
CA TRP A 14 5.46 16.38 -18.65
C TRP A 14 5.05 16.27 -20.13
N LYS A 15 5.27 17.32 -20.92
CA LYS A 15 5.03 17.33 -22.37
C LYS A 15 6.00 16.41 -23.13
N GLY A 16 7.27 16.36 -22.74
CA GLY A 16 8.27 15.45 -23.29
C GLY A 16 7.95 13.98 -23.04
N GLU A 17 7.27 13.70 -21.94
CA GLU A 17 6.73 12.37 -21.59
C GLU A 17 5.42 12.00 -22.33
N GLY A 18 4.89 12.89 -23.18
CA GLY A 18 3.63 12.70 -23.92
C GLY A 18 2.37 12.94 -23.08
N LEU A 19 2.51 13.56 -21.91
CA LEU A 19 1.45 13.76 -20.92
C LEU A 19 1.30 15.26 -20.58
N PRO A 20 0.99 16.12 -21.55
CA PRO A 20 0.84 17.56 -21.30
C PRO A 20 -0.24 17.82 -20.24
N LEU A 21 0.04 18.80 -19.39
CA LEU A 21 -0.90 19.35 -18.41
C LEU A 21 -1.45 20.68 -18.95
N THR A 22 -2.68 21.04 -18.59
CA THR A 22 -3.32 22.28 -19.08
C THR A 22 -3.07 23.52 -18.22
N THR A 23 -2.42 23.36 -17.06
CA THR A 23 -1.90 24.52 -16.31
C THR A 23 -0.83 25.25 -17.10
N THR A 24 -0.74 26.56 -16.91
CA THR A 24 0.42 27.38 -17.33
C THR A 24 1.45 27.54 -16.21
N SER A 25 1.17 27.02 -15.02
CA SER A 25 2.00 27.14 -13.82
C SER A 25 2.98 25.98 -13.71
N ASN A 26 4.27 26.26 -13.97
CA ASN A 26 5.34 25.28 -13.74
C ASN A 26 5.43 24.82 -12.27
N GLU A 27 5.02 25.66 -11.31
CA GLU A 27 4.99 25.27 -9.90
C GLU A 27 3.84 24.30 -9.61
N ALA A 28 2.66 24.51 -10.19
CA ALA A 28 1.56 23.55 -10.07
C ALA A 28 1.90 22.19 -10.72
N ALA A 29 2.53 22.19 -11.91
CA ALA A 29 3.01 20.98 -12.57
C ALA A 29 4.03 20.18 -11.72
N LYS A 30 4.93 20.88 -11.02
CA LYS A 30 5.90 20.29 -10.09
C LYS A 30 5.24 19.74 -8.83
N MET A 31 4.34 20.50 -8.23
CA MET A 31 3.64 20.04 -7.02
C MET A 31 2.72 18.85 -7.32
N TYR A 32 2.09 18.80 -8.49
CA TYR A 32 1.39 17.62 -8.99
C TYR A 32 2.30 16.39 -9.10
N ASP A 33 3.51 16.55 -9.69
CA ASP A 33 4.48 15.47 -9.78
C ASP A 33 4.95 14.99 -8.39
N ALA A 34 5.14 15.92 -7.45
CA ALA A 34 5.45 15.60 -6.05
C ALA A 34 4.31 14.84 -5.36
N THR A 35 3.05 15.27 -5.53
CA THR A 35 1.87 14.57 -5.01
C THR A 35 1.77 13.16 -5.58
N VAL A 36 1.85 13.00 -6.91
CA VAL A 36 1.77 11.70 -7.58
C VAL A 36 2.90 10.78 -7.12
N THR A 37 4.12 11.30 -6.96
CA THR A 37 5.28 10.52 -6.48
C THR A 37 5.06 10.01 -5.06
N GLN A 38 4.68 10.89 -4.12
CA GLN A 38 4.42 10.54 -2.72
C GLN A 38 3.27 9.54 -2.57
N TYR A 39 2.17 9.77 -3.28
CA TYR A 39 1.01 8.87 -3.29
C TYR A 39 1.33 7.50 -3.93
N THR A 40 2.16 7.48 -4.98
CA THR A 40 2.61 6.22 -5.59
C THR A 40 3.57 5.46 -4.67
N GLY A 41 4.47 6.17 -3.99
CA GLY A 41 5.52 5.58 -3.16
C GLY A 41 5.17 5.37 -1.68
N TRP A 42 3.98 5.79 -1.24
CA TRP A 42 3.47 5.65 0.14
C TRP A 42 4.39 6.31 1.18
N TYR A 43 4.88 7.51 0.87
CA TYR A 43 5.72 8.30 1.77
C TYR A 43 5.37 9.80 1.68
N ASP A 44 5.58 10.53 2.78
CA ASP A 44 5.55 11.99 2.80
C ASP A 44 6.97 12.54 2.58
N GLU A 45 7.10 13.53 1.70
CA GLU A 45 8.35 14.24 1.40
C GLU A 45 8.38 15.57 2.18
N PRO A 46 9.25 15.71 3.21
CA PRO A 46 9.24 16.88 4.09
C PRO A 46 9.50 18.21 3.37
N SER A 47 10.27 18.22 2.28
CA SER A 47 10.57 19.45 1.53
C SER A 47 9.35 20.07 0.84
N VAL A 48 8.36 19.26 0.43
CA VAL A 48 7.08 19.74 -0.08
C VAL A 48 6.00 19.84 1.01
N GLY A 49 6.23 19.24 2.18
CA GLY A 49 5.30 19.23 3.30
C GLY A 49 4.34 18.05 3.27
N GLY A 50 4.78 16.90 2.77
CA GLY A 50 3.95 15.72 2.58
C GLY A 50 2.95 15.85 1.43
N ILE A 51 2.07 14.86 1.33
CA ILE A 51 0.99 14.83 0.34
C ILE A 51 0.12 16.08 0.48
N GLU A 52 -0.38 16.40 1.68
CA GLU A 52 -1.20 17.60 1.93
C GLU A 52 -0.47 18.92 1.60
N GLY A 53 0.82 19.03 1.92
CA GLY A 53 1.61 20.24 1.63
C GLY A 53 1.84 20.44 0.13
N SER A 54 2.16 19.38 -0.61
CA SER A 54 2.29 19.42 -2.08
C SER A 54 0.96 19.79 -2.74
N LEU A 55 -0.13 19.15 -2.32
CA LEU A 55 -1.50 19.44 -2.74
C LEU A 55 -1.89 20.91 -2.49
N SER A 56 -1.67 21.44 -1.29
CA SER A 56 -1.98 22.84 -0.96
C SER A 56 -1.16 23.85 -1.79
N LYS A 57 0.13 23.56 -2.03
CA LYS A 57 0.99 24.39 -2.89
C LYS A 57 0.56 24.35 -4.36
N MET A 58 0.15 23.19 -4.86
CA MET A 58 -0.39 22.99 -6.20
C MET A 58 -1.60 23.91 -6.45
N ILE A 59 -2.61 23.88 -5.58
CA ILE A 59 -3.79 24.76 -5.66
C ILE A 59 -3.43 26.24 -5.47
N THR A 60 -2.44 26.55 -4.63
CA THR A 60 -1.99 27.95 -4.47
C THR A 60 -1.32 28.48 -5.74
N ALA A 61 -0.56 27.62 -6.44
CA ALA A 61 0.15 27.95 -7.67
C ALA A 61 -0.75 27.96 -8.92
N ASP A 62 -1.86 27.23 -8.90
CA ASP A 62 -2.95 27.30 -9.87
C ASP A 62 -4.27 26.85 -9.19
N PRO A 63 -5.17 27.79 -8.82
CA PRO A 63 -6.44 27.48 -8.16
C PRO A 63 -7.42 26.67 -9.00
N ASP A 64 -7.19 26.57 -10.32
CA ASP A 64 -7.97 25.75 -11.24
C ASP A 64 -7.37 24.35 -11.45
N PHE A 65 -6.23 24.03 -10.81
CA PHE A 65 -5.57 22.74 -10.91
C PHE A 65 -6.39 21.65 -10.21
N GLY A 66 -6.88 20.69 -11.00
CA GLY A 66 -7.84 19.69 -10.52
C GLY A 66 -7.29 18.65 -9.53
N ILE A 67 -8.23 18.12 -8.73
CA ILE A 67 -8.14 16.97 -7.80
C ILE A 67 -7.68 17.32 -6.37
N HIS A 68 -8.63 17.18 -5.41
CA HIS A 68 -8.41 17.19 -3.95
C HIS A 68 -9.52 16.44 -3.19
N VAL A 69 -9.13 15.58 -2.25
CA VAL A 69 -9.97 14.91 -1.23
C VAL A 69 -9.67 15.52 0.16
N ASP A 70 -10.45 15.37 1.23
CA ASP A 70 -11.80 14.81 1.37
C ASP A 70 -12.72 15.77 2.18
N HIS A 71 -13.72 15.25 2.91
CA HIS A 71 -14.82 15.82 3.72
C HIS A 71 -15.71 16.91 3.12
N ALA A 72 -15.24 17.64 2.10
CA ALA A 72 -16.02 18.52 1.23
C ALA A 72 -16.39 17.84 -0.10
N LEU A 73 -16.33 16.50 -0.16
CA LEU A 73 -16.36 15.69 -1.39
C LEU A 73 -17.46 16.12 -2.38
N LYS A 74 -18.71 16.26 -1.91
CA LYS A 74 -19.84 16.65 -2.77
C LYS A 74 -19.72 18.05 -3.37
N GLN A 75 -19.24 19.03 -2.59
CA GLN A 75 -18.99 20.39 -3.09
C GLN A 75 -17.81 20.41 -4.07
N ARG A 76 -16.78 19.60 -3.80
CA ARG A 76 -15.60 19.47 -4.65
C ARG A 76 -15.87 18.71 -5.95
N MET A 77 -16.83 17.77 -5.99
CA MET A 77 -17.29 17.17 -7.24
C MET A 77 -17.94 18.22 -8.15
N VAL A 78 -18.77 19.12 -7.61
CA VAL A 78 -19.33 20.25 -8.37
C VAL A 78 -18.23 21.18 -8.88
N THR A 79 -17.19 21.45 -8.08
CA THR A 79 -16.01 22.20 -8.55
C THR A 79 -15.24 21.46 -9.64
N LEU A 80 -15.00 20.16 -9.48
CA LEU A 80 -14.27 19.32 -10.44
C LEU A 80 -15.00 19.24 -11.79
N GLU A 81 -16.33 19.10 -11.79
CA GLU A 81 -17.16 19.18 -12.99
C GLU A 81 -17.11 20.57 -13.64
N SER A 82 -17.16 21.65 -12.84
CA SER A 82 -17.06 23.02 -13.34
C SER A 82 -15.71 23.29 -14.01
N LEU A 83 -14.61 22.82 -13.41
CA LEU A 83 -13.27 22.88 -13.97
C LEU A 83 -13.16 22.05 -15.25
N ALA A 84 -13.58 20.78 -15.22
CA ALA A 84 -13.52 19.87 -16.36
C ALA A 84 -14.34 20.36 -17.57
N ASN A 85 -15.40 21.16 -17.36
CA ASN A 85 -16.19 21.77 -18.43
C ASN A 85 -15.57 23.05 -19.04
N LYS A 86 -14.44 23.54 -18.54
CA LYS A 86 -13.72 24.66 -19.17
C LYS A 86 -13.14 24.25 -20.54
N SER A 87 -13.07 25.23 -21.44
CA SER A 87 -12.66 25.02 -22.85
C SER A 87 -11.17 24.70 -23.03
N ASN A 88 -10.33 24.96 -22.02
CA ASN A 88 -8.90 24.69 -22.04
C ASN A 88 -8.49 23.32 -21.50
N VAL A 89 -9.41 22.55 -20.89
CA VAL A 89 -9.09 21.24 -20.29
C VAL A 89 -9.02 20.14 -21.34
N SER A 90 -7.98 19.31 -21.28
CA SER A 90 -7.71 18.23 -22.23
C SER A 90 -8.72 17.08 -22.09
N TYR A 91 -8.78 16.22 -23.11
CA TYR A 91 -9.65 15.04 -23.08
C TYR A 91 -9.26 14.07 -21.94
N ARG A 92 -7.96 13.82 -21.77
CA ARG A 92 -7.36 13.04 -20.67
C ARG A 92 -7.78 13.54 -19.29
N GLU A 93 -7.66 14.84 -19.02
CA GLU A 93 -8.05 15.42 -17.71
C GLU A 93 -9.57 15.33 -17.47
N LYS A 94 -10.40 15.44 -18.53
CA LYS A 94 -11.85 15.21 -18.45
C LYS A 94 -12.19 13.76 -18.11
N LEU A 95 -11.46 12.79 -18.64
CA LEU A 95 -11.59 11.37 -18.27
C LEU A 95 -11.19 11.13 -16.81
N HIS A 96 -10.08 11.73 -16.33
CA HIS A 96 -9.71 11.66 -14.91
C HIS A 96 -10.79 12.24 -14.00
N ALA A 97 -11.34 13.42 -14.34
CA ALA A 97 -12.42 14.04 -13.59
C ALA A 97 -13.69 13.15 -13.54
N LYS A 98 -14.05 12.53 -14.67
CA LYS A 98 -15.14 11.55 -14.78
C LYS A 98 -14.88 10.32 -13.90
N ALA A 99 -13.70 9.71 -13.97
CA ALA A 99 -13.35 8.52 -13.21
C ALA A 99 -13.34 8.77 -11.70
N VAL A 100 -12.75 9.88 -11.25
CA VAL A 100 -12.77 10.30 -9.83
C VAL A 100 -14.21 10.50 -9.34
N LYS A 101 -15.09 11.10 -10.16
CA LYS A 101 -16.52 11.22 -9.80
C LYS A 101 -17.20 9.85 -9.67
N GLN A 102 -17.04 8.96 -10.66
CA GLN A 102 -17.62 7.62 -10.62
C GLN A 102 -17.17 6.85 -9.37
N TRP A 103 -15.87 6.93 -9.04
CA TRP A 103 -15.31 6.33 -7.84
C TRP A 103 -15.90 6.92 -6.55
N ALA A 104 -16.00 8.25 -6.46
CA ALA A 104 -16.63 8.95 -5.35
C ALA A 104 -18.14 8.66 -5.18
N GLU A 105 -18.83 8.30 -6.26
CA GLU A 105 -20.23 7.88 -6.27
C GLU A 105 -20.41 6.36 -6.05
N GLY A 106 -19.31 5.62 -5.79
CA GLY A 106 -19.34 4.17 -5.56
C GLY A 106 -19.41 3.31 -6.83
N SER A 107 -19.38 3.93 -8.01
CA SER A 107 -19.28 3.27 -9.32
C SER A 107 -17.82 2.92 -9.64
N THR A 108 -17.18 2.17 -8.73
CA THR A 108 -15.73 1.89 -8.74
C THR A 108 -15.31 1.08 -9.96
N ALA A 109 -16.16 0.19 -10.46
CA ALA A 109 -15.88 -0.61 -11.66
C ALA A 109 -15.87 0.25 -12.94
N GLU A 110 -16.82 1.18 -13.06
CA GLU A 110 -16.91 2.14 -14.16
C GLU A 110 -15.79 3.19 -14.11
N ALA A 111 -15.30 3.52 -12.91
CA ALA A 111 -14.10 4.33 -12.71
C ALA A 111 -12.84 3.59 -13.22
N CYS A 112 -12.66 2.30 -12.89
CA CYS A 112 -11.58 1.48 -13.43
C CYS A 112 -11.57 1.51 -14.97
N LEU A 113 -12.72 1.27 -15.60
CA LEU A 113 -12.83 1.29 -17.06
C LEU A 113 -12.49 2.67 -17.65
N THR A 114 -12.85 3.76 -16.97
CA THR A 114 -12.51 5.11 -17.44
C THR A 114 -11.03 5.45 -17.25
N TRP A 115 -10.33 4.89 -16.26
CA TRP A 115 -8.87 4.97 -16.18
C TRP A 115 -8.19 4.06 -17.21
N GLU A 116 -8.72 2.88 -17.50
CA GLU A 116 -8.25 2.01 -18.60
C GLU A 116 -8.38 2.70 -19.97
N ASP A 117 -9.48 3.41 -20.23
CA ASP A 117 -9.65 4.23 -21.44
C ASP A 117 -8.50 5.26 -21.59
N ILE A 118 -8.04 5.86 -20.48
CA ILE A 118 -6.87 6.75 -20.49
C ILE A 118 -5.59 5.98 -20.81
N LEU A 119 -5.39 4.78 -20.25
CA LEU A 119 -4.19 3.97 -20.47
C LEU A 119 -4.06 3.43 -21.90
N ILE A 120 -5.14 3.36 -22.68
CA ILE A 120 -5.11 3.03 -24.11
C ILE A 120 -4.38 4.12 -24.91
N GLU A 121 -4.67 5.41 -24.66
CA GLU A 121 -4.04 6.53 -25.38
C GLU A 121 -2.76 7.03 -24.69
N HIS A 122 -2.70 6.91 -23.36
CA HIS A 122 -1.65 7.43 -22.49
C HIS A 122 -1.12 6.35 -21.52
N PRO A 123 -0.47 5.28 -22.02
CA PRO A 123 0.00 4.17 -21.20
C PRO A 123 1.07 4.55 -20.16
N THR A 124 1.67 5.74 -20.28
CA THR A 124 2.63 6.30 -19.32
C THR A 124 2.00 7.12 -18.18
N ASP A 125 0.67 7.23 -18.12
CA ASP A 125 -0.02 7.97 -17.06
C ASP A 125 -0.02 7.20 -15.73
N MET A 126 0.97 7.47 -14.87
CA MET A 126 1.07 6.81 -13.56
C MET A 126 -0.17 7.03 -12.67
N PHE A 127 -0.87 8.16 -12.80
CA PHE A 127 -2.06 8.41 -11.98
C PHE A 127 -3.22 7.52 -12.42
N ALA A 128 -3.43 7.35 -13.72
CA ALA A 128 -4.39 6.37 -14.24
C ALA A 128 -4.01 4.94 -13.85
N VAL A 129 -2.72 4.57 -13.99
CA VAL A 129 -2.19 3.25 -13.57
C VAL A 129 -2.50 2.97 -12.10
N LYS A 130 -2.13 3.89 -11.19
CA LYS A 130 -2.28 3.68 -9.74
C LYS A 130 -3.75 3.62 -9.33
N MET A 131 -4.59 4.50 -9.86
CA MET A 131 -6.02 4.52 -9.55
C MET A 131 -6.75 3.27 -10.09
N ALA A 132 -6.39 2.78 -11.27
CA ALA A 132 -6.91 1.52 -11.81
C ALA A 132 -6.45 0.32 -10.96
N HIS A 133 -5.15 0.22 -10.66
CA HIS A 133 -4.57 -0.83 -9.83
C HIS A 133 -5.23 -0.93 -8.45
N ASP A 134 -5.32 0.19 -7.72
CA ASP A 134 -5.92 0.21 -6.38
C ASP A 134 -7.43 -0.09 -6.42
N SER A 135 -8.13 0.40 -7.43
CA SER A 135 -9.55 0.11 -7.59
C SER A 135 -9.80 -1.36 -7.94
N TYR A 136 -8.93 -2.00 -8.72
CA TYR A 136 -8.97 -3.45 -8.93
C TYR A 136 -8.63 -4.24 -7.67
N PHE A 137 -7.70 -3.77 -6.84
CA PHE A 137 -7.43 -4.36 -5.53
C PHE A 137 -8.67 -4.33 -4.63
N TYR A 138 -9.34 -3.17 -4.49
CA TYR A 138 -10.57 -3.05 -3.71
C TYR A 138 -11.75 -3.87 -4.26
N LEU A 139 -11.80 -4.10 -5.57
CA LEU A 139 -12.81 -4.97 -6.22
C LEU A 139 -12.44 -6.47 -6.21
N GLY A 140 -11.23 -6.84 -5.76
CA GLY A 140 -10.73 -8.22 -5.81
C GLY A 140 -10.41 -8.73 -7.24
N TYR A 141 -10.28 -7.83 -8.21
CA TYR A 141 -10.10 -8.15 -9.63
C TYR A 141 -8.62 -8.41 -9.99
N GLN A 142 -8.06 -9.47 -9.40
CA GLN A 142 -6.63 -9.82 -9.47
C GLN A 142 -6.08 -9.93 -10.91
N ALA A 143 -6.82 -10.55 -11.83
CA ALA A 143 -6.38 -10.70 -13.22
C ALA A 143 -6.30 -9.35 -13.93
N GLN A 144 -7.30 -8.49 -13.74
CA GLN A 144 -7.35 -7.14 -14.30
C GLN A 144 -6.25 -6.25 -13.70
N MET A 145 -5.99 -6.37 -12.38
CA MET A 145 -4.89 -5.69 -11.69
C MET A 145 -3.53 -6.02 -12.34
N ARG A 146 -3.23 -7.31 -12.54
CA ARG A 146 -2.03 -7.77 -13.27
C ARG A 146 -2.01 -7.27 -14.72
N ASP A 147 -3.10 -7.47 -15.45
CA ASP A 147 -3.15 -7.25 -16.90
C ASP A 147 -3.16 -5.78 -17.29
N SER A 148 -3.68 -4.90 -16.43
CA SER A 148 -3.57 -3.45 -16.56
C SER A 148 -2.11 -3.01 -16.62
N ILE A 149 -1.32 -3.45 -15.63
CA ILE A 149 0.12 -3.15 -15.58
C ILE A 149 0.86 -3.83 -16.75
N ALA A 150 0.53 -5.09 -17.05
CA ALA A 150 1.14 -5.85 -18.15
C ALA A 150 0.95 -5.16 -19.53
N ARG A 151 -0.24 -4.60 -19.79
CA ARG A 151 -0.55 -3.88 -21.03
C ARG A 151 0.32 -2.64 -21.21
N VAL A 152 0.50 -1.85 -20.15
CA VAL A 152 1.26 -0.59 -20.26
C VAL A 152 2.77 -0.81 -20.23
N LEU A 153 3.27 -1.87 -19.59
CA LEU A 153 4.70 -2.13 -19.35
C LEU A 153 5.63 -1.88 -20.56
N PRO A 154 5.31 -2.29 -21.81
CA PRO A 154 6.17 -2.05 -22.98
C PRO A 154 6.39 -0.58 -23.34
N HIS A 155 5.55 0.33 -22.84
CA HIS A 155 5.67 1.78 -23.05
C HIS A 155 6.56 2.47 -22.01
N TRP A 156 7.00 1.73 -20.99
CA TRP A 156 7.86 2.23 -19.91
C TRP A 156 9.32 1.78 -20.06
N ASN A 157 10.23 2.48 -19.39
CA ASN A 157 11.64 2.12 -19.31
C ASN A 157 12.28 2.73 -18.07
N GLU A 158 13.48 2.25 -17.72
CA GLU A 158 14.28 2.64 -16.54
C GLU A 158 14.54 4.14 -16.38
N LYS A 159 14.43 4.94 -17.45
CA LYS A 159 14.66 6.39 -17.40
C LYS A 159 13.40 7.19 -17.10
N LYS A 160 12.21 6.58 -17.17
CA LYS A 160 10.95 7.25 -16.83
C LYS A 160 10.80 7.32 -15.30
N PRO A 161 10.44 8.49 -14.73
CA PRO A 161 10.11 8.60 -13.31
C PRO A 161 9.06 7.56 -12.92
N LEU A 162 9.17 7.02 -11.71
CA LEU A 162 8.24 6.05 -11.11
C LEU A 162 8.25 4.63 -11.74
N TYR A 163 9.13 4.32 -12.69
CA TYR A 163 9.23 2.98 -13.31
C TYR A 163 9.42 1.83 -12.30
N SER A 164 10.18 2.05 -11.22
CA SER A 164 10.37 1.06 -10.16
C SER A 164 9.06 0.70 -9.44
N TYR A 165 8.16 1.67 -9.24
CA TYR A 165 6.84 1.42 -8.65
C TYR A 165 5.91 0.69 -9.61
N LEU A 166 6.00 0.94 -10.92
CA LEU A 166 5.29 0.15 -11.93
C LEU A 166 5.74 -1.32 -11.91
N GLN A 167 7.04 -1.56 -11.82
CA GLN A 167 7.58 -2.91 -11.66
C GLN A 167 7.13 -3.55 -10.33
N GLY A 168 7.02 -2.78 -9.25
CA GLY A 168 6.44 -3.23 -7.98
C GLY A 168 4.96 -3.63 -8.09
N MET A 169 4.13 -2.81 -8.74
CA MET A 169 2.72 -3.14 -9.01
C MET A 169 2.57 -4.34 -9.94
N TYR A 170 3.43 -4.48 -10.95
CA TYR A 170 3.42 -5.65 -11.82
C TYR A 170 3.84 -6.90 -11.06
N ALA A 171 4.92 -6.81 -10.27
CA ALA A 171 5.36 -7.89 -9.40
C ALA A 171 4.23 -8.29 -8.45
N PHE A 172 3.54 -7.36 -7.80
CA PHE A 172 2.38 -7.65 -6.94
C PHE A 172 1.24 -8.37 -7.68
N GLY A 173 0.94 -8.00 -8.93
CA GLY A 173 -0.04 -8.70 -9.77
C GLY A 173 0.40 -10.07 -10.29
N LEU A 174 1.70 -10.27 -10.55
CA LEU A 174 2.28 -11.57 -10.96
C LEU A 174 2.59 -12.50 -9.78
N ALA A 175 2.82 -11.92 -8.61
CA ALA A 175 3.18 -12.57 -7.37
C ALA A 175 2.09 -13.56 -6.93
N LEU A 176 0.84 -13.13 -7.11
CA LEU A 176 -0.37 -13.96 -6.98
C LEU A 176 -0.45 -15.14 -7.97
N GLN A 177 0.56 -15.40 -8.83
CA GLN A 177 0.47 -16.37 -9.92
C GLN A 177 1.76 -17.12 -10.35
N LEU A 178 2.98 -16.59 -10.19
CA LEU A 178 4.11 -17.02 -11.04
C LEU A 178 5.44 -17.42 -10.39
N ASN A 179 5.79 -17.00 -9.17
CA ASN A 179 7.09 -17.34 -8.58
C ASN A 179 6.96 -17.99 -7.18
N PRO A 180 7.11 -19.32 -7.06
CA PRO A 180 6.95 -20.00 -5.78
C PRO A 180 8.06 -19.69 -4.76
N ILE A 181 9.18 -19.07 -5.17
CA ILE A 181 10.34 -18.72 -4.33
C ILE A 181 10.32 -17.25 -3.88
N ASP A 182 9.38 -16.44 -4.38
CA ASP A 182 9.26 -15.07 -3.92
C ASP A 182 8.49 -14.98 -2.58
N CYS A 183 9.21 -14.58 -1.53
CA CYS A 183 8.65 -14.36 -0.19
C CYS A 183 7.56 -13.27 -0.14
N TRP A 184 7.57 -12.29 -1.06
CA TRP A 184 6.51 -11.27 -1.16
C TRP A 184 5.23 -11.87 -1.76
N SER A 185 5.37 -12.75 -2.76
CA SER A 185 4.27 -13.54 -3.32
C SER A 185 3.60 -14.41 -2.26
N THR A 186 4.41 -15.12 -1.47
CA THR A 186 3.92 -15.95 -0.36
C THR A 186 3.17 -15.11 0.68
N HIS A 187 3.70 -13.94 1.06
CA HIS A 187 3.05 -13.02 2.00
C HIS A 187 1.70 -12.49 1.46
N ALA A 188 1.65 -12.09 0.19
CA ALA A 188 0.42 -11.60 -0.45
C ALA A 188 -0.67 -12.70 -0.52
N GLU A 189 -0.30 -13.94 -0.85
CA GLU A 189 -1.23 -15.07 -0.85
C GLU A 189 -1.69 -15.43 0.58
N ALA A 190 -0.79 -15.36 1.57
CA ALA A 190 -1.15 -15.56 2.97
C ALA A 190 -2.21 -14.55 3.45
N HIS A 191 -2.04 -13.26 3.16
CA HIS A 191 -3.05 -12.25 3.46
C HIS A 191 -4.41 -12.52 2.77
N VAL A 192 -4.42 -13.00 1.52
CA VAL A 192 -5.68 -13.35 0.83
C VAL A 192 -6.39 -14.51 1.53
N LEU A 193 -5.66 -15.52 1.99
CA LEU A 193 -6.23 -16.69 2.69
C LEU A 193 -6.68 -16.33 4.13
N GLU A 194 -5.98 -15.43 4.81
CA GLU A 194 -6.36 -14.83 6.10
C GLU A 194 -7.69 -14.06 5.97
N MET A 195 -7.75 -13.08 5.07
CA MET A 195 -8.92 -12.21 4.88
C MET A 195 -10.16 -12.94 4.36
N GLN A 196 -10.00 -14.13 3.77
CA GLN A 196 -11.11 -15.00 3.35
C GLN A 196 -11.57 -15.99 4.44
N GLY A 197 -10.90 -16.06 5.59
CA GLY A 197 -11.19 -17.06 6.64
C GLY A 197 -10.91 -18.48 6.17
N ARG A 198 -9.79 -18.68 5.45
CA ARG A 198 -9.38 -19.96 4.85
C ARG A 198 -8.10 -20.49 5.51
N GLN A 199 -8.13 -20.59 6.84
CA GLN A 199 -6.97 -20.95 7.67
C GLN A 199 -6.33 -22.29 7.25
N ASP A 200 -7.15 -23.32 6.97
CA ASP A 200 -6.63 -24.63 6.54
C ASP A 200 -5.90 -24.57 5.19
N ASP A 201 -6.38 -23.75 4.25
CA ASP A 201 -5.70 -23.53 2.96
C ASP A 201 -4.38 -22.77 3.17
N GLY A 202 -4.38 -21.75 4.04
CA GLY A 202 -3.19 -20.98 4.42
C GLY A 202 -2.10 -21.84 5.07
N ILE A 203 -2.47 -22.66 6.05
CA ILE A 203 -1.58 -23.64 6.69
C ILE A 203 -1.04 -24.63 5.64
N SER A 204 -1.91 -25.17 4.78
CA SER A 204 -1.52 -26.08 3.69
C SER A 204 -0.58 -25.42 2.68
N PHE A 205 -0.77 -24.13 2.38
CA PHE A 205 0.06 -23.38 1.44
C PHE A 205 1.45 -23.13 1.99
N LEU A 206 1.55 -22.53 3.19
CA LEU A 206 2.82 -22.17 3.81
C LEU A 206 3.68 -23.41 4.13
N SER A 207 3.05 -24.48 4.64
CA SER A 207 3.76 -25.74 4.93
C SER A 207 4.33 -26.44 3.69
N LYS A 208 3.61 -26.42 2.55
CA LYS A 208 4.08 -27.05 1.29
C LYS A 208 5.13 -26.23 0.55
N THR A 209 5.28 -24.95 0.88
CA THR A 209 6.17 -24.01 0.18
C THR A 209 7.34 -23.52 1.04
N ILE A 210 7.48 -24.04 2.27
CA ILE A 210 8.46 -23.60 3.28
C ILE A 210 9.90 -23.47 2.74
N ASP A 211 10.39 -24.46 1.98
CA ASP A 211 11.73 -24.45 1.39
C ASP A 211 11.96 -23.31 0.39
N ASN A 212 10.88 -22.75 -0.17
CA ASN A 212 10.95 -21.72 -1.18
C ASN A 212 11.04 -20.32 -0.56
N TRP A 213 10.14 -19.98 0.38
CA TRP A 213 10.02 -18.62 0.92
C TRP A 213 10.93 -18.35 2.12
N THR A 214 11.42 -19.38 2.82
CA THR A 214 12.36 -19.21 3.95
C THR A 214 13.71 -18.63 3.53
N MET A 215 14.07 -18.70 2.24
CA MET A 215 15.25 -18.01 1.68
C MET A 215 15.12 -16.48 1.67
N GLY A 216 13.89 -15.95 1.75
CA GLY A 216 13.60 -14.51 1.78
C GLY A 216 13.82 -13.91 3.17
N ALA A 217 15.08 -13.66 3.53
CA ALA A 217 15.49 -13.31 4.90
C ALA A 217 14.68 -12.20 5.60
N MET A 218 14.16 -11.21 4.86
CA MET A 218 13.41 -10.08 5.43
C MET A 218 11.92 -10.36 5.68
N LEU A 219 11.31 -11.33 4.98
CA LEU A 219 9.87 -11.68 5.13
C LEU A 219 9.64 -13.10 5.63
N ALA A 220 10.67 -13.95 5.74
CA ALA A 220 10.52 -15.30 6.27
C ALA A 220 9.92 -15.29 7.69
N CYS A 221 10.32 -14.36 8.56
CA CYS A 221 9.73 -14.19 9.89
C CYS A 221 8.22 -13.87 9.81
N HIS A 222 7.84 -12.94 8.95
CA HIS A 222 6.46 -12.50 8.76
C HIS A 222 5.57 -13.57 8.10
N ASN A 223 6.12 -14.43 7.25
CA ASN A 223 5.41 -15.59 6.71
C ASN A 223 5.16 -16.66 7.79
N TYR A 224 6.11 -16.89 8.72
CA TYR A 224 5.84 -17.68 9.92
C TYR A 224 4.82 -17.01 10.86
N TRP A 225 4.79 -15.67 10.92
CA TRP A 225 3.76 -14.93 11.66
C TRP A 225 2.35 -15.25 11.15
N HIS A 226 2.09 -15.15 9.84
CA HIS A 226 0.80 -15.54 9.25
C HIS A 226 0.42 -16.99 9.56
N TRP A 227 1.39 -17.91 9.45
CA TRP A 227 1.16 -19.32 9.75
C TRP A 227 0.72 -19.53 11.20
N ALA A 228 1.41 -18.91 12.16
CA ALA A 228 1.02 -18.96 13.56
C ALA A 228 -0.36 -18.33 13.80
N VAL A 229 -0.71 -17.23 13.13
CA VAL A 229 -2.04 -16.60 13.22
C VAL A 229 -3.16 -17.57 12.78
N TYR A 230 -3.00 -18.31 11.68
CA TYR A 230 -4.01 -19.30 11.27
C TYR A 230 -4.27 -20.36 12.34
N HIS A 231 -3.23 -20.82 13.03
CA HIS A 231 -3.38 -21.77 14.13
C HIS A 231 -4.07 -21.12 15.35
N ILE A 232 -3.78 -19.85 15.66
CA ILE A 232 -4.50 -19.10 16.71
C ILE A 232 -6.00 -19.00 16.37
N GLU A 233 -6.36 -18.58 15.16
CA GLU A 233 -7.75 -18.43 14.73
C GLU A 233 -8.55 -19.74 14.74
N LYS A 234 -7.87 -20.89 14.63
CA LYS A 234 -8.46 -22.23 14.76
C LYS A 234 -8.52 -22.76 16.20
N GLY A 235 -7.98 -22.04 17.19
CA GLY A 235 -7.83 -22.52 18.56
C GLY A 235 -6.67 -23.51 18.77
N GLU A 236 -5.81 -23.69 17.76
CA GLU A 236 -4.68 -24.63 17.73
C GLU A 236 -3.43 -24.02 18.41
N HIS A 237 -3.62 -23.45 19.60
CA HIS A 237 -2.64 -22.57 20.27
C HIS A 237 -1.25 -23.18 20.46
N GLN A 238 -1.15 -24.50 20.66
CA GLN A 238 0.16 -25.16 20.80
C GLN A 238 0.96 -25.08 19.50
N ALA A 239 0.35 -25.29 18.33
CA ALA A 239 1.04 -25.19 17.05
C ALA A 239 1.54 -23.76 16.77
N ALA A 240 0.77 -22.75 17.18
CA ALA A 240 1.21 -21.35 17.11
C ALA A 240 2.38 -21.04 18.07
N LEU A 241 2.41 -21.65 19.26
CA LEU A 241 3.56 -21.57 20.17
C LEU A 241 4.80 -22.28 19.62
N ASP A 242 4.62 -23.45 19.00
CA ASP A 242 5.72 -24.20 18.40
C ASP A 242 6.37 -23.40 17.26
N ILE A 243 5.58 -22.78 16.37
CA ILE A 243 6.09 -21.86 15.32
C ILE A 243 6.77 -20.62 15.93
N PHE A 244 6.24 -20.08 17.03
CA PHE A 244 6.87 -18.96 17.73
C PHE A 244 8.25 -19.35 18.27
N ASP A 245 8.35 -20.46 19.00
CA ASP A 245 9.59 -20.90 19.65
C ASP A 245 10.63 -21.38 18.63
N GLU A 246 10.19 -22.02 17.53
CA GLU A 246 11.09 -22.55 16.53
C GLU A 246 11.61 -21.49 15.55
N GLU A 247 10.84 -20.45 15.23
CA GLU A 247 11.18 -19.51 14.15
C GLU A 247 11.08 -18.04 14.57
N VAL A 248 9.90 -17.55 14.94
CA VAL A 248 9.67 -16.11 15.16
C VAL A 248 10.52 -15.56 16.33
N GLY A 249 10.54 -16.26 17.45
CA GLY A 249 11.35 -15.92 18.63
C GLY A 249 12.85 -16.05 18.41
N LYS A 250 13.30 -16.97 17.54
CA LYS A 250 14.72 -17.04 17.14
C LYS A 250 15.09 -15.90 16.19
N ARG A 251 14.19 -15.51 15.29
CA ARG A 251 14.42 -14.47 14.28
C ARG A 251 14.43 -13.07 14.88
N CYS A 252 13.59 -12.77 15.88
CA CYS A 252 13.56 -11.45 16.51
C CYS A 252 14.86 -11.06 17.25
N HIS A 253 15.74 -12.02 17.55
CA HIS A 253 17.12 -11.78 17.98
C HIS A 253 18.00 -11.10 16.92
N SER A 254 17.53 -10.96 15.67
CA SER A 254 18.13 -10.13 14.62
C SER A 254 18.18 -8.64 15.00
N GLY A 255 17.29 -8.21 15.91
CA GLY A 255 17.02 -6.80 16.20
C GLY A 255 16.23 -6.09 15.10
N ALA A 256 15.76 -6.79 14.06
CA ALA A 256 14.94 -6.18 13.03
C ALA A 256 13.56 -5.80 13.60
N MET A 257 13.17 -4.54 13.40
CA MET A 257 11.94 -3.98 13.96
C MET A 257 10.67 -4.76 13.56
N LEU A 258 10.63 -5.31 12.33
CA LEU A 258 9.52 -6.13 11.85
C LEU A 258 9.41 -7.44 12.67
N ASP A 259 10.52 -8.16 12.84
CA ASP A 259 10.56 -9.41 13.63
C ASP A 259 10.12 -9.18 15.09
N LEU A 260 10.48 -8.03 15.68
CA LEU A 260 10.07 -7.65 17.04
C LEU A 260 8.57 -7.34 17.13
N VAL A 261 8.00 -6.68 16.12
CA VAL A 261 6.55 -6.41 16.01
C VAL A 261 5.77 -7.71 15.81
N ASP A 262 6.24 -8.59 14.92
CA ASP A 262 5.63 -9.90 14.67
C ASP A 262 5.60 -10.77 15.93
N ALA A 263 6.75 -10.86 16.62
CA ALA A 263 6.84 -11.57 17.89
C ALA A 263 5.86 -10.98 18.92
N SER A 264 5.82 -9.65 19.07
CA SER A 264 4.92 -8.97 20.00
C SER A 264 3.44 -9.24 19.67
N SER A 265 3.11 -9.27 18.38
CA SER A 265 1.76 -9.50 17.84
C SER A 265 1.25 -10.90 18.17
N LEU A 266 2.07 -11.95 17.99
CA LEU A 266 1.68 -13.32 18.34
C LEU A 266 1.49 -13.52 19.84
N LEU A 267 2.44 -13.04 20.66
CA LEU A 267 2.33 -13.19 22.11
C LEU A 267 1.09 -12.48 22.65
N TYR A 268 0.76 -11.29 22.13
CA TYR A 268 -0.47 -10.59 22.49
C TYR A 268 -1.73 -11.37 22.11
N ARG A 269 -1.81 -11.89 20.88
CA ARG A 269 -2.96 -12.69 20.41
C ARG A 269 -3.14 -13.97 21.22
N LEU A 270 -2.06 -14.72 21.47
CA LEU A 270 -2.08 -15.92 22.32
C LEU A 270 -2.53 -15.61 23.76
N GLN A 271 -2.07 -14.49 24.32
CA GLN A 271 -2.51 -14.04 25.65
C GLN A 271 -4.02 -13.69 25.69
N MET A 272 -4.56 -13.10 24.62
CA MET A 272 -5.99 -12.82 24.50
C MET A 272 -6.84 -14.11 24.44
N GLU A 273 -6.33 -15.17 23.85
CA GLU A 273 -6.91 -16.53 23.88
C GLU A 273 -6.65 -17.29 25.20
N GLY A 274 -6.07 -16.63 26.21
CA GLY A 274 -5.85 -17.20 27.55
C GLY A 274 -4.61 -18.09 27.70
N VAL A 275 -3.69 -18.06 26.74
CA VAL A 275 -2.44 -18.84 26.76
C VAL A 275 -1.38 -18.15 27.63
N ASP A 276 -0.68 -18.90 28.49
CA ASP A 276 0.43 -18.34 29.28
C ASP A 276 1.70 -18.16 28.42
N VAL A 277 1.98 -16.89 28.09
CA VAL A 277 3.15 -16.42 27.36
C VAL A 277 4.11 -15.60 28.22
N THR A 278 3.96 -15.63 29.55
CA THR A 278 4.68 -14.74 30.49
C THR A 278 6.21 -14.86 30.40
N SER A 279 6.76 -16.03 30.08
CA SER A 279 8.21 -16.22 29.87
C SER A 279 8.70 -15.52 28.60
N ARG A 280 8.00 -15.73 27.49
CA ARG A 280 8.32 -15.18 26.16
C ARG A 280 8.25 -13.65 26.13
N TRP A 281 7.28 -13.08 26.86
CA TRP A 281 7.20 -11.62 27.03
C TRP A 281 8.42 -11.02 27.74
N LYS A 282 9.01 -11.71 28.73
CA LYS A 282 10.21 -11.22 29.43
C LYS A 282 11.43 -11.22 28.52
N GLU A 283 11.59 -12.26 27.71
CA GLU A 283 12.66 -12.37 26.73
C GLU A 283 12.54 -11.28 25.65
N LEU A 284 11.34 -11.12 25.08
CA LEU A 284 11.07 -10.09 24.07
C LEU A 284 11.20 -8.66 24.62
N PHE A 285 10.86 -8.41 25.89
CA PHE A 285 11.06 -7.12 26.54
C PHE A 285 12.53 -6.68 26.50
N HIS A 286 13.47 -7.59 26.78
CA HIS A 286 14.90 -7.28 26.74
C HIS A 286 15.42 -6.92 25.35
N LEU A 287 14.80 -7.45 24.28
CA LEU A 287 15.13 -7.05 22.91
C LEU A 287 14.62 -5.64 22.60
N TRP A 288 13.43 -5.28 23.10
CA TRP A 288 12.87 -3.92 22.98
C TRP A 288 13.63 -2.85 23.77
N GLU A 289 14.38 -3.19 24.82
CA GLU A 289 15.23 -2.23 25.56
C GLU A 289 16.27 -1.52 24.66
N SER A 290 16.60 -2.09 23.50
CA SER A 290 17.51 -1.49 22.51
C SER A 290 16.86 -0.50 21.54
N HIS A 291 15.54 -0.33 21.56
CA HIS A 291 14.76 0.47 20.60
C HIS A 291 13.85 1.54 21.25
N PRO A 292 14.33 2.39 22.18
CA PRO A 292 13.49 3.31 22.95
C PRO A 292 12.84 4.45 22.13
N ASP A 293 13.46 4.83 21.01
CA ASP A 293 13.08 6.01 20.21
C ASP A 293 12.44 5.66 18.84
N ASP A 294 12.18 4.37 18.55
CA ASP A 294 11.66 3.91 17.25
C ASP A 294 10.13 4.07 17.12
N HIS A 295 9.71 5.33 16.99
CA HIS A 295 8.31 5.73 17.12
C HIS A 295 7.35 5.31 15.98
N ILE A 296 7.85 4.79 14.84
CA ILE A 296 7.00 4.54 13.67
C ILE A 296 6.20 3.22 13.81
N LEU A 297 6.86 2.12 14.14
CA LEU A 297 6.22 0.80 14.26
C LEU A 297 5.64 0.57 15.66
N VAL A 298 6.32 1.06 16.71
CA VAL A 298 5.83 1.01 18.10
C VAL A 298 4.48 1.72 18.27
N ARG A 299 4.26 2.85 17.58
CA ARG A 299 3.02 3.61 17.70
C ARG A 299 1.81 2.93 17.04
N SER A 300 2.01 2.21 15.94
CA SER A 300 0.97 1.35 15.36
C SER A 300 0.55 0.24 16.34
N PHE A 301 1.53 -0.36 17.03
CA PHE A 301 1.30 -1.40 18.02
C PHE A 301 0.56 -0.89 19.28
N ILE A 302 1.04 0.23 19.84
CA ILE A 302 0.44 0.87 21.03
C ILE A 302 -0.96 1.44 20.74
N SER A 303 -1.23 1.90 19.51
CA SER A 303 -2.55 2.43 19.14
C SER A 303 -3.62 1.33 19.12
N TYR A 304 -3.27 0.10 18.72
CA TYR A 304 -4.16 -1.07 18.84
C TYR A 304 -4.47 -1.41 20.31
N LEU A 305 -3.46 -1.38 21.19
CA LEU A 305 -3.62 -1.62 22.63
C LEU A 305 -4.54 -0.59 23.32
N PHE A 306 -4.40 0.70 23.00
CA PHE A 306 -5.19 1.76 23.65
C PHE A 306 -6.63 1.89 23.13
N PHE A 307 -6.92 1.49 21.89
CA PHE A 307 -8.28 1.60 21.34
C PHE A 307 -9.28 0.73 22.12
N PHE A 308 -8.88 -0.47 22.55
CA PHE A 308 -9.76 -1.40 23.29
C PHE A 308 -9.72 -1.22 24.82
N SER A 309 -8.67 -0.64 25.40
CA SER A 309 -8.68 -0.24 26.83
C SER A 309 -9.79 0.77 27.17
N SER A 310 -10.36 1.44 26.17
CA SER A 310 -11.44 2.43 26.32
C SER A 310 -12.84 1.82 26.35
N SER A 311 -13.01 0.55 25.96
CA SER A 311 -14.33 -0.11 25.82
C SER A 311 -14.72 -1.00 27.01
N VAL A 312 -13.86 -1.15 28.04
CA VAL A 312 -14.11 -1.97 29.24
C VAL A 312 -14.32 -1.10 30.48
N LYS A 313 -15.19 -0.08 30.38
CA LYS A 313 -15.60 0.79 31.51
C LYS A 313 -17.09 1.13 31.57
N SER A 314 -17.95 0.28 31.01
CA SER A 314 -19.42 0.48 31.03
C SER A 314 -20.25 -0.63 31.69
N HIS A 315 -19.67 -1.80 31.99
CA HIS A 315 -20.37 -2.92 32.66
C HIS A 315 -19.54 -3.54 33.80
N LEU A 316 -19.36 -2.76 34.88
CA LEU A 316 -19.23 -3.21 36.28
C LEU A 316 -19.58 -2.02 37.19
#